data_AF-A0A9P4I7X5-F1
#
_entry.id   AF-A0A9P4I7X5-F1
#
_cell.length_a   1.000
_cell.length_b   1.000
_cell.length_c   1.000
_cell.angle_alpha   90.00
_cell.angle_beta   90.00
_cell.angle_gamma   90.00
#
_symmetry.space_group_name_H-M   'P 1'
#
loop_
_entity.id
_entity.type
_entity.pdbx_description
1 polymer ?
#
loop_
_entity_poly.entity_id
_entity_poly.type
_entity_poly.pdbx_seq_one_letter_code
_entity_poly.pdbx_strand_id
1 'polypeptide(L)'
;MANNLLQSAIDAHGGLVRWSKVKSVEISINLSGAVLAIRGHERYQFTITVDAKEPKTIVKSLGKDCKPGDRSFYAPHRAWTEQEDGTVIASLDNPREAFKTLTKESNWDDLHLVYFLSRGMHHYVTSPFYFVRPGFETREIGSHNENGETWRVLEVSFPDYYPAHCKRQLFYFDADFMLRRIDYAPEVLLDPADPNAGAVAHYVFDAQEFNGLKFPTFRRVVFRKPEQPAVNGVPALGGRAMLSGPSVFKLDYTDVIIQDE
;
A
#
# COMPACT_ATOMS: atom_id res chain seq x y z
N MET A 1 -25.63 14.66 -14.56
CA MET A 1 -24.38 15.12 -13.91
C MET A 1 -23.34 14.05 -14.15
N ALA A 2 -22.17 14.39 -14.72
CA ALA A 2 -21.13 13.41 -14.97
C ALA A 2 -20.71 12.77 -13.63
N ASN A 3 -20.80 11.45 -13.52
CA ASN A 3 -20.40 10.76 -12.30
C ASN A 3 -18.89 10.93 -12.10
N ASN A 4 -18.47 11.46 -10.94
CA ASN A 4 -17.06 11.61 -10.62
C ASN A 4 -16.43 10.21 -10.49
N LEU A 5 -15.28 9.99 -11.14
CA LEU A 5 -14.57 8.70 -11.13
C LEU A 5 -14.35 8.15 -9.71
N LEU A 6 -14.07 9.00 -8.72
CA LEU A 6 -13.93 8.56 -7.33
C LEU A 6 -15.21 7.92 -6.80
N GLN A 7 -16.38 8.52 -7.07
CA GLN A 7 -17.66 7.99 -6.63
C GLN A 7 -17.97 6.65 -7.31
N SER A 8 -17.76 6.57 -8.62
CA SER A 8 -17.86 5.31 -9.38
C SER A 8 -16.99 4.21 -8.79
N ALA A 9 -15.73 4.51 -8.46
CA ALA A 9 -14.83 3.56 -7.83
C ALA A 9 -15.33 3.13 -6.45
N ILE A 10 -15.75 4.07 -5.60
CA ILE A 10 -16.32 3.78 -4.28
C ILE A 10 -17.53 2.83 -4.38
N ASP A 11 -18.46 3.12 -5.28
CA ASP A 11 -19.68 2.33 -5.45
C ASP A 11 -19.35 0.91 -5.93
N ALA A 12 -18.42 0.77 -6.89
CA ALA A 12 -17.98 -0.53 -7.40
C ALA A 12 -17.33 -1.42 -6.33
N HIS A 13 -16.70 -0.82 -5.31
CA HIS A 13 -16.03 -1.52 -4.21
C HIS A 13 -16.95 -1.79 -3.00
N GLY A 14 -18.24 -1.41 -3.06
CA GLY A 14 -19.26 -1.70 -2.04
C GLY A 14 -19.85 -0.47 -1.34
N GLY A 15 -19.34 0.72 -1.65
CA GLY A 15 -19.92 2.00 -1.21
C GLY A 15 -19.59 2.42 0.22
N LEU A 16 -19.71 3.74 0.47
CA LEU A 16 -19.39 4.35 1.78
C LEU A 16 -20.31 3.90 2.90
N VAL A 17 -21.58 3.59 2.61
CA VAL A 17 -22.52 3.13 3.64
C VAL A 17 -22.04 1.82 4.25
N ARG A 18 -21.59 0.87 3.43
CA ARG A 18 -21.02 -0.38 3.93
C ARG A 18 -19.70 -0.15 4.64
N TRP A 19 -18.79 0.63 4.04
CA TRP A 19 -17.48 0.95 4.62
C TRP A 19 -17.59 1.61 6.00
N SER A 20 -18.57 2.49 6.20
CA SER A 20 -18.73 3.24 7.46
C SER A 20 -18.97 2.36 8.69
N LYS A 21 -19.43 1.12 8.51
CA LYS A 21 -19.67 0.14 9.57
C LYS A 21 -18.43 -0.68 9.92
N VAL A 22 -17.40 -0.66 9.06
CA VAL A 22 -16.18 -1.44 9.28
C VAL A 22 -15.35 -0.79 10.37
N LYS A 23 -14.99 -1.59 11.37
CA LYS A 23 -14.01 -1.24 12.40
C LYS A 23 -12.60 -1.57 11.95
N SER A 24 -12.39 -2.79 11.46
CA SER A 24 -11.09 -3.26 11.00
C SER A 24 -11.19 -4.38 9.98
N VAL A 25 -10.14 -4.56 9.19
CA VAL A 25 -9.97 -5.68 8.25
C VAL A 25 -8.71 -6.44 8.62
N GLU A 26 -8.84 -7.72 8.96
CA GLU A 26 -7.72 -8.63 9.17
C GLU A 26 -7.43 -9.41 7.89
N ILE A 27 -6.16 -9.47 7.48
CA ILE A 27 -5.72 -10.10 6.24
C ILE A 27 -4.54 -11.01 6.56
N SER A 28 -4.63 -12.27 6.12
CA SER A 28 -3.49 -13.20 6.13
C SER A 28 -2.76 -13.13 4.79
N ILE A 29 -1.45 -12.92 4.82
CA ILE A 29 -0.66 -12.53 3.65
C ILE A 29 0.57 -13.43 3.49
N ASN A 30 0.70 -14.00 2.30
CA ASN A 30 1.94 -14.54 1.77
C ASN A 30 2.72 -13.41 1.08
N LEU A 31 3.83 -12.96 1.67
CA LEU A 31 4.67 -11.90 1.12
C LEU A 31 5.98 -12.46 0.56
N SER A 32 6.34 -12.04 -0.64
CA SER A 32 7.63 -12.33 -1.28
C SER A 32 8.06 -11.19 -2.21
N GLY A 33 9.29 -11.21 -2.72
CA GLY A 33 9.73 -10.25 -3.73
C GLY A 33 11.24 -10.07 -3.78
N ALA A 34 11.76 -9.57 -4.90
CA ALA A 34 13.18 -9.34 -5.07
C ALA A 34 13.70 -8.21 -4.16
N VAL A 35 12.92 -7.13 -3.99
CA VAL A 35 13.34 -6.04 -3.10
C VAL A 35 13.27 -6.48 -1.64
N LEU A 36 12.31 -7.33 -1.26
CA LEU A 36 12.28 -7.91 0.08
C LEU A 36 13.58 -8.67 0.39
N ALA A 37 14.03 -9.53 -0.55
CA ALA A 37 15.30 -10.26 -0.46
C ALA A 37 16.52 -9.33 -0.35
N ILE A 38 16.56 -8.28 -1.17
CA ILE A 38 17.62 -7.26 -1.11
C ILE A 38 17.65 -6.56 0.26
N ARG A 39 16.50 -6.39 0.93
CA ARG A 39 16.41 -5.81 2.27
C ARG A 39 16.71 -6.79 3.41
N GLY A 40 17.19 -7.99 3.09
CA GLY A 40 17.61 -9.00 4.08
C GLY A 40 16.48 -9.92 4.55
N HIS A 41 15.34 -9.92 3.86
CA HIS A 41 14.15 -10.67 4.22
C HIS A 41 13.74 -11.64 3.12
N GLU A 42 13.41 -12.89 3.47
CA GLU A 42 13.00 -13.88 2.47
C GLU A 42 11.51 -13.81 2.16
N ARG A 43 10.76 -14.84 2.55
CA ARG A 43 9.31 -14.92 2.43
C ARG A 43 8.72 -14.84 3.83
N TYR A 44 7.63 -14.11 3.98
CA TYR A 44 6.86 -14.08 5.22
C TYR A 44 5.44 -14.57 4.99
N GLN A 45 4.91 -15.26 6.00
CA GLN A 45 3.49 -15.48 6.19
C GLN A 45 3.10 -14.76 7.47
N PHE A 46 2.26 -13.74 7.35
CA PHE A 46 1.89 -12.91 8.48
C PHE A 46 0.43 -12.51 8.38
N THR A 47 -0.14 -12.11 9.51
CA THR A 47 -1.49 -11.55 9.58
C THR A 47 -1.39 -10.10 9.95
N ILE A 48 -2.17 -9.25 9.26
CA ILE A 48 -2.26 -7.82 9.57
C ILE A 48 -3.71 -7.40 9.75
N THR A 49 -4.00 -6.78 10.89
CA THR A 49 -5.27 -6.10 11.16
C THR A 49 -5.09 -4.63 10.85
N VAL A 50 -5.87 -4.11 9.91
CA VAL A 50 -5.91 -2.70 9.51
C VAL A 50 -7.12 -2.03 10.16
N ASP A 51 -6.89 -0.95 10.90
CA ASP A 51 -7.97 -0.09 11.38
C ASP A 51 -8.59 0.68 10.20
N ALA A 52 -9.91 0.67 10.09
CA ALA A 52 -10.62 1.28 8.95
C ALA A 52 -10.80 2.80 9.09
N LYS A 53 -10.48 3.37 10.25
CA LYS A 53 -10.73 4.76 10.61
C LYS A 53 -9.47 5.57 10.89
N GLU A 54 -8.39 4.93 11.32
CA GLU A 54 -7.11 5.56 11.60
C GLU A 54 -5.95 4.77 10.98
N PRO A 55 -4.84 5.44 10.59
CA PRO A 55 -3.65 4.79 10.03
C PRO A 55 -2.88 3.97 11.08
N LYS A 56 -3.52 2.92 11.58
CA LYS A 56 -3.04 2.02 12.61
C LYS A 56 -3.18 0.58 12.14
N THR A 57 -2.22 -0.25 12.55
CA THR A 57 -2.28 -1.69 12.27
C THR A 57 -1.72 -2.50 13.43
N ILE A 58 -2.11 -3.77 13.46
CA ILE A 58 -1.54 -4.81 14.32
C ILE A 58 -1.05 -5.91 13.40
N VAL A 59 0.18 -6.38 13.59
CA VAL A 59 0.85 -7.38 12.77
C VAL A 59 1.28 -8.55 13.66
N LYS A 60 1.01 -9.77 13.21
CA LYS A 60 1.39 -11.02 13.88
C LYS A 60 2.26 -11.85 12.94
N SER A 61 3.25 -12.56 13.48
CA SER A 61 4.10 -13.48 12.73
C SER A 61 4.94 -12.82 11.63
N LEU A 62 5.37 -11.57 11.86
CA LEU A 62 6.26 -10.85 10.95
C LEU A 62 7.60 -10.57 11.64
N GLY A 63 8.69 -10.91 10.95
CA GLY A 63 10.05 -10.73 11.45
C GLY A 63 10.75 -12.05 11.76
N LYS A 64 12.08 -12.04 11.81
CA LYS A 64 12.88 -13.26 12.02
C LYS A 64 12.80 -13.76 13.47
N ASP A 65 12.74 -12.82 14.41
CA ASP A 65 12.78 -13.11 15.84
C ASP A 65 11.39 -13.08 16.49
N CYS A 66 10.33 -12.96 15.68
CA CYS A 66 8.94 -12.94 16.15
C CYS A 66 8.56 -14.30 16.75
N LYS A 67 8.19 -14.32 18.03
CA LYS A 67 7.72 -15.52 18.72
C LYS A 67 6.20 -15.67 18.61
N PRO A 68 5.66 -16.89 18.78
CA PRO A 68 4.23 -17.07 18.97
C PRO A 68 3.72 -16.19 20.13
N GLY A 69 2.65 -15.42 19.88
CA GLY A 69 2.07 -14.49 20.86
C GLY A 69 2.53 -13.04 20.70
N ASP A 70 3.70 -12.80 20.09
CA ASP A 70 4.21 -11.44 19.84
C ASP A 70 3.31 -10.69 18.84
N ARG A 71 3.19 -9.38 19.06
CA ARG A 71 2.40 -8.47 18.22
C ARG A 71 3.19 -7.21 17.94
N SER A 72 3.29 -6.87 16.66
CA SER A 72 3.89 -5.61 16.22
C SER A 72 2.79 -4.61 15.89
N PHE A 73 2.87 -3.42 16.45
CA PHE A 73 1.89 -2.36 16.26
C PHE A 73 2.50 -1.24 15.43
N TYR A 74 1.63 -0.57 14.68
CA TYR A 74 1.98 0.66 13.97
C TYR A 74 0.94 1.73 14.25
N ALA A 75 1.45 2.94 14.50
CA ALA A 75 0.77 4.21 14.38
C ALA A 75 1.71 5.20 13.67
N PRO A 76 1.23 6.33 13.12
CA PRO A 76 2.06 7.19 12.25
C PRO A 76 3.41 7.61 12.84
N HIS A 77 3.49 7.78 14.15
CA HIS A 77 4.69 8.25 14.85
C HIS A 77 5.50 7.14 15.53
N ARG A 78 5.04 5.87 15.49
CA ARG A 78 5.68 4.79 16.24
C ARG A 78 5.35 3.41 15.68
N ALA A 79 6.36 2.56 15.55
CA ALA A 79 6.20 1.12 15.43
C ALA A 79 6.82 0.43 16.64
N TRP A 80 6.20 -0.60 17.19
CA TRP A 80 6.76 -1.33 18.34
C TRP A 80 6.29 -2.78 18.36
N THR A 81 7.01 -3.63 19.07
CA THR A 81 6.64 -5.04 19.26
C THR A 81 6.44 -5.32 20.74
N GLU A 82 5.32 -5.96 21.05
CA GLU A 82 4.98 -6.44 22.39
C GLU A 82 4.99 -7.98 22.41
N GLN A 83 5.39 -8.52 23.56
CA GLN A 83 5.14 -9.92 23.92
C GLN A 83 3.69 -10.11 24.33
N GLU A 84 3.27 -11.37 24.50
CA GLU A 84 1.91 -11.72 24.90
C GLU A 84 1.48 -11.08 26.24
N ASP A 85 2.42 -10.85 27.16
CA ASP A 85 2.18 -10.21 28.45
C ASP A 85 2.12 -8.67 28.40
N GLY A 86 2.27 -8.08 27.22
CA GLY A 86 2.28 -6.63 27.00
C GLY A 86 3.65 -5.96 27.16
N THR A 87 4.71 -6.73 27.43
CA THR A 87 6.07 -6.18 27.51
C THR A 87 6.55 -5.70 26.14
N VAL A 88 6.89 -4.42 26.02
CA VAL A 88 7.50 -3.86 24.80
C VAL A 88 8.96 -4.32 24.70
N ILE A 89 9.29 -5.06 23.65
CA ILE A 89 10.64 -5.62 23.43
C ILE A 89 11.44 -4.88 22.36
N ALA A 90 10.77 -4.11 21.51
CA ALA A 90 11.42 -3.27 20.50
C ALA A 90 10.51 -2.08 20.17
N SER A 91 11.09 -0.93 19.85
CA SER A 91 10.34 0.23 19.37
C SER A 91 11.16 1.11 18.44
N LEU A 92 10.47 1.73 17.48
CA LEU A 92 10.98 2.66 16.50
C LEU A 92 10.08 3.89 16.49
N ASP A 93 10.54 4.95 17.14
CA ASP A 93 9.86 6.25 17.14
C ASP A 93 10.21 7.04 15.87
N ASN A 94 9.25 7.81 15.37
CA ASN A 94 9.36 8.58 14.12
C ASN A 94 9.94 7.76 12.96
N PRO A 95 9.34 6.61 12.62
CA PRO A 95 9.92 5.66 11.67
C PRO A 95 10.20 6.29 10.30
N ARG A 96 9.40 7.28 9.86
CA ARG A 96 9.68 8.00 8.60
C ARG A 96 11.04 8.70 8.60
N GLU A 97 11.45 9.27 9.72
CA GLU A 97 12.76 9.91 9.86
C GLU A 97 13.89 8.88 9.95
N ALA A 98 13.65 7.77 10.66
CA ALA A 98 14.61 6.66 10.71
C ALA A 98 14.92 6.11 9.31
N PHE A 99 13.94 6.04 8.41
CA PHE A 99 14.16 5.60 7.03
C PHE A 99 15.06 6.53 6.21
N LYS A 100 15.22 7.81 6.58
CA LYS A 100 16.08 8.76 5.82
C LYS A 100 17.57 8.46 5.98
N THR A 101 17.95 7.69 6.99
CA THR A 101 19.36 7.29 7.21
C THR A 101 19.72 6.02 6.45
N LEU A 102 18.74 5.34 5.85
CA LEU A 102 18.94 4.10 5.08
C LEU A 102 19.28 4.40 3.63
N THR A 103 20.20 3.61 3.06
CA THR A 103 20.50 3.61 1.62
C THR A 103 19.77 2.46 0.92
N LYS A 104 19.94 2.31 -0.40
CA LYS A 104 19.35 1.20 -1.16
C LYS A 104 19.94 -0.17 -0.78
N GLU A 105 21.14 -0.20 -0.22
CA GLU A 105 21.84 -1.41 0.24
C GLU A 105 21.61 -1.72 1.72
N SER A 106 21.02 -0.78 2.49
CA SER A 106 20.74 -1.04 3.91
C SER A 106 19.74 -2.17 4.08
N ASN A 107 20.08 -3.12 4.95
CA ASN A 107 19.14 -4.11 5.48
C ASN A 107 18.06 -3.40 6.29
N TRP A 108 16.87 -3.98 6.30
CA TRP A 108 15.80 -3.58 7.20
C TRP A 108 15.80 -4.50 8.41
N ASP A 109 15.60 -3.93 9.60
CA ASP A 109 15.19 -4.74 10.75
C ASP A 109 13.67 -5.00 10.70
N ASP A 110 13.19 -5.80 11.64
CA ASP A 110 11.79 -6.20 11.69
C ASP A 110 10.85 -4.99 11.88
N LEU A 111 11.24 -3.93 12.60
CA LEU A 111 10.40 -2.74 12.79
C LEU A 111 10.38 -1.83 11.55
N HIS A 112 11.47 -1.77 10.78
CA HIS A 112 11.45 -1.14 9.46
C HIS A 112 10.45 -1.85 8.53
N LEU A 113 10.44 -3.18 8.54
CA LEU A 113 9.51 -3.98 7.75
C LEU A 113 8.06 -3.79 8.21
N VAL A 114 7.80 -3.84 9.53
CA VAL A 114 6.48 -3.56 10.13
C VAL A 114 5.98 -2.20 9.69
N TYR A 115 6.78 -1.15 9.81
CA TYR A 115 6.39 0.19 9.39
C TYR A 115 6.06 0.25 7.89
N PHE A 116 6.94 -0.29 7.04
CA PHE A 116 6.77 -0.25 5.59
C PHE A 116 5.48 -0.95 5.15
N LEU A 117 5.26 -2.18 5.64
CA LEU A 117 4.09 -2.98 5.28
C LEU A 117 2.81 -2.38 5.86
N SER A 118 2.82 -1.95 7.11
CA SER A 118 1.64 -1.38 7.78
C SER A 118 1.09 -0.15 7.07
N ARG A 119 1.99 0.75 6.69
CA ARG A 119 1.66 1.95 5.92
C ARG A 119 1.09 1.63 4.52
N GLY A 120 1.68 0.64 3.86
CA GLY A 120 1.20 0.15 2.57
C GLY A 120 -0.20 -0.45 2.70
N MET A 121 -0.33 -1.44 3.58
CA MET A 121 -1.56 -2.20 3.80
C MET A 121 -2.73 -1.33 4.24
N HIS A 122 -2.50 -0.34 5.11
CA HIS A 122 -3.59 0.57 5.49
C HIS A 122 -4.18 1.24 4.25
N HIS A 123 -3.38 1.92 3.43
CA HIS A 123 -3.94 2.58 2.25
C HIS A 123 -4.46 1.59 1.20
N TYR A 124 -3.86 0.41 1.05
CA TYR A 124 -4.34 -0.63 0.13
C TYR A 124 -5.74 -1.13 0.46
N VAL A 125 -6.06 -1.23 1.75
CA VAL A 125 -7.36 -1.71 2.26
C VAL A 125 -8.38 -0.58 2.28
N THR A 126 -7.98 0.63 2.65
CA THR A 126 -8.92 1.75 2.78
C THR A 126 -9.22 2.46 1.46
N SER A 127 -8.49 2.18 0.38
CA SER A 127 -8.77 2.75 -0.94
C SER A 127 -9.93 2.01 -1.61
N PRO A 128 -10.87 2.70 -2.27
CA PRO A 128 -10.91 4.15 -2.52
C PRO A 128 -11.63 4.98 -1.43
N PHE A 129 -12.21 4.34 -0.42
CA PHE A 129 -13.08 4.97 0.58
C PHE A 129 -12.43 6.13 1.36
N TYR A 130 -11.12 6.05 1.61
CA TYR A 130 -10.42 7.08 2.38
C TYR A 130 -10.29 8.41 1.63
N PHE A 131 -10.39 8.42 0.29
CA PHE A 131 -10.12 9.60 -0.53
C PHE A 131 -11.18 10.69 -0.43
N VAL A 132 -12.33 10.43 0.20
CA VAL A 132 -13.36 11.47 0.47
C VAL A 132 -13.10 12.25 1.76
N ARG A 133 -12.09 11.87 2.53
CA ARG A 133 -11.76 12.54 3.80
C ARG A 133 -11.14 13.93 3.56
N PRO A 134 -11.26 14.86 4.53
CA PRO A 134 -10.70 16.20 4.41
C PRO A 134 -9.20 16.19 4.07
N GLY A 135 -8.78 17.06 3.15
CA GLY A 135 -7.37 17.21 2.75
C GLY A 135 -6.88 16.24 1.67
N PHE A 136 -7.66 15.22 1.31
CA PHE A 136 -7.42 14.48 0.08
C PHE A 136 -7.92 15.27 -1.11
N GLU A 137 -7.12 15.31 -2.17
CA GLU A 137 -7.51 15.89 -3.45
C GLU A 137 -7.51 14.79 -4.51
N THR A 138 -8.57 14.74 -5.32
CA THR A 138 -8.68 13.75 -6.40
C THR A 138 -9.04 14.41 -7.72
N ARG A 139 -8.46 13.91 -8.81
CA ARG A 139 -8.70 14.42 -10.15
C ARG A 139 -8.61 13.29 -11.16
N GLU A 140 -9.61 13.16 -12.01
CA GLU A 140 -9.49 12.30 -13.18
C GLU A 140 -8.59 12.97 -14.22
N ILE A 141 -7.56 12.26 -14.69
CA ILE A 141 -6.53 12.82 -15.58
C ILE A 141 -6.53 12.24 -16.99
N GLY A 142 -7.49 11.37 -17.30
CA GLY A 142 -7.70 10.81 -18.64
C GLY A 142 -7.78 9.30 -18.65
N SER A 143 -7.46 8.71 -19.81
CA SER A 143 -7.52 7.27 -20.05
C SER A 143 -6.13 6.69 -20.31
N HIS A 144 -5.96 5.42 -19.93
CA HIS A 144 -4.74 4.64 -20.12
C HIS A 144 -5.08 3.36 -20.87
N ASN A 145 -4.33 3.03 -21.92
CA ASN A 145 -4.53 1.79 -22.68
C ASN A 145 -3.45 0.79 -22.33
N GLU A 146 -3.86 -0.42 -21.91
CA GLU A 146 -2.93 -1.47 -21.55
C GLU A 146 -3.56 -2.84 -21.79
N ASN A 147 -2.80 -3.76 -22.40
CA ASN A 147 -3.26 -5.14 -22.65
C ASN A 147 -4.61 -5.25 -23.37
N GLY A 148 -4.96 -4.27 -24.22
CA GLY A 148 -6.24 -4.24 -24.94
C GLY A 148 -7.42 -3.69 -24.12
N GLU A 149 -7.18 -3.26 -22.88
CA GLU A 149 -8.16 -2.58 -22.03
C GLU A 149 -7.92 -1.08 -22.01
N THR A 150 -8.99 -0.32 -21.79
CA THR A 150 -8.94 1.13 -21.53
C THR A 150 -9.36 1.39 -20.10
N TRP A 151 -8.47 2.00 -19.32
CA TRP A 151 -8.69 2.33 -17.92
C TRP A 151 -8.83 3.84 -17.73
N ARG A 152 -9.67 4.27 -16.80
CA ARG A 152 -9.76 5.65 -16.33
C ARG A 152 -8.79 5.88 -15.19
N VAL A 153 -8.13 7.03 -15.17
CA VAL A 153 -7.03 7.30 -14.24
C VAL A 153 -7.42 8.39 -13.25
N LEU A 154 -7.41 8.04 -11.96
CA LEU A 154 -7.61 8.95 -10.84
C LEU A 154 -6.25 9.31 -10.23
N GLU A 155 -5.86 10.57 -10.34
CA GLU A 155 -4.76 11.13 -9.55
C GLU A 155 -5.26 11.46 -8.15
N VAL A 156 -4.51 11.04 -7.13
CA VAL A 156 -4.80 11.31 -5.72
C VAL A 156 -3.60 12.00 -5.08
N SER A 157 -3.83 13.17 -4.49
CA SER A 157 -2.88 13.86 -3.62
C SER A 157 -3.26 13.62 -2.16
N PHE A 158 -2.32 13.07 -1.39
CA PHE A 158 -2.51 12.73 0.01
C PHE A 158 -2.19 13.93 0.92
N PRO A 159 -2.94 14.19 2.00
CA PRO A 159 -2.60 15.24 2.95
C PRO A 159 -1.37 14.87 3.80
N ASP A 160 -0.66 15.86 4.35
CA ASP A 160 0.62 15.64 5.07
C ASP A 160 0.46 14.80 6.34
N TYR A 161 -0.72 14.86 6.97
CA TYR A 161 -1.02 14.06 8.15
C TYR A 161 -1.17 12.56 7.82
N TYR A 162 -1.43 12.21 6.56
CA TYR A 162 -1.61 10.83 6.17
C TYR A 162 -0.27 10.22 5.77
N PRO A 163 0.12 9.07 6.36
CA PRO A 163 1.40 8.45 6.05
C PRO A 163 1.31 7.70 4.71
N ALA A 164 1.24 8.38 3.58
CA ALA A 164 1.30 7.71 2.28
C ALA A 164 2.73 7.23 1.96
N HIS A 165 2.88 6.38 0.94
CA HIS A 165 4.20 6.05 0.38
C HIS A 165 4.88 7.26 -0.29
N CYS A 166 4.08 8.14 -0.87
CA CYS A 166 4.48 9.41 -1.46
C CYS A 166 3.24 10.33 -1.58
N LYS A 167 3.48 11.61 -1.86
CA LYS A 167 2.45 12.66 -1.88
C LYS A 167 1.37 12.45 -2.95
N ARG A 168 1.72 11.93 -4.13
CA ARG A 168 0.82 11.73 -5.26
C ARG A 168 0.93 10.32 -5.83
N GLN A 169 -0.21 9.74 -6.16
CA GLN A 169 -0.31 8.41 -6.76
C GLN A 169 -1.40 8.41 -7.84
N LEU A 170 -1.29 7.51 -8.82
CA LEU A 170 -2.32 7.30 -9.84
C LEU A 170 -3.00 5.96 -9.62
N PHE A 171 -4.32 5.94 -9.65
CA PHE A 171 -5.15 4.74 -9.54
C PHE A 171 -5.87 4.51 -10.87
N TYR A 172 -5.74 3.31 -11.43
CA TYR A 172 -6.26 2.94 -12.73
C TYR A 172 -7.45 2.02 -12.55
N PHE A 173 -8.61 2.43 -13.05
CA PHE A 173 -9.87 1.73 -12.93
C PHE A 173 -10.37 1.28 -14.29
N ASP A 174 -10.83 0.04 -14.40
CA ASP A 174 -11.40 -0.48 -15.64
C ASP A 174 -12.81 0.07 -15.94
N ALA A 175 -13.47 -0.50 -16.96
CA ALA A 175 -14.82 -0.14 -17.35
C ALA A 175 -15.88 -0.40 -16.27
N ASP A 176 -15.62 -1.34 -15.36
CA ASP A 176 -16.47 -1.68 -14.19
C ASP A 176 -16.06 -0.91 -12.93
N PHE A 177 -15.11 0.03 -13.06
CA PHE A 177 -14.53 0.82 -11.99
C PHE A 177 -13.79 0.00 -10.91
N MET A 178 -13.33 -1.19 -11.26
CA MET A 178 -12.48 -2.01 -10.40
C MET A 178 -11.03 -1.56 -10.55
N LEU A 179 -10.30 -1.48 -9.43
CA LEU A 179 -8.89 -1.11 -9.43
C LEU A 179 -8.07 -2.17 -10.18
N ARG A 180 -7.18 -1.74 -11.07
CA ARG A 180 -6.26 -2.62 -11.83
C ARG A 180 -4.80 -2.35 -11.53
N ARG A 181 -4.44 -1.09 -11.33
CA ARG A 181 -3.05 -0.65 -11.13
C ARG A 181 -2.99 0.57 -10.24
N ILE A 182 -1.89 0.70 -9.49
CA ILE A 182 -1.50 1.92 -8.78
C ILE A 182 -0.07 2.29 -9.20
N ASP A 183 0.14 3.53 -9.63
CA ASP A 183 1.48 4.07 -9.90
C ASP A 183 1.89 5.03 -8.80
N TYR A 184 3.05 4.76 -8.23
CA TYR A 184 3.64 5.60 -7.19
C TYR A 184 5.17 5.46 -7.21
N ALA A 185 5.84 6.23 -6.36
CA ALA A 185 7.27 6.15 -6.16
C ALA A 185 7.50 6.26 -4.64
N PRO A 186 7.60 5.12 -3.92
CA PRO A 186 7.69 5.16 -2.47
C PRO A 186 9.01 5.81 -2.06
N GLU A 187 8.94 6.75 -1.12
CA GLU A 187 10.10 7.51 -0.62
C GLU A 187 11.28 6.63 -0.23
N VAL A 188 10.99 5.44 0.31
CA VAL A 188 11.98 4.46 0.79
C VAL A 188 12.74 3.71 -0.31
N LEU A 189 12.29 3.83 -1.57
CA LEU A 189 12.97 3.26 -2.74
C LEU A 189 13.55 4.35 -3.65
N LEU A 190 13.44 5.63 -3.29
CA LEU A 190 14.02 6.70 -4.10
C LEU A 190 15.55 6.67 -3.98
N ASP A 191 16.23 6.78 -5.12
CA ASP A 191 17.67 7.01 -5.19
C ASP A 191 17.88 8.52 -5.42
N PRO A 192 18.62 9.24 -4.55
CA PRO A 192 18.91 10.65 -4.79
C PRO A 192 19.62 10.92 -6.12
N ALA A 193 20.36 9.94 -6.66
CA ALA A 193 21.04 10.04 -7.95
C ALA A 193 20.11 9.75 -9.14
N ASP A 194 19.02 9.01 -8.93
CA ASP A 194 17.98 8.75 -9.92
C ASP A 194 16.60 8.67 -9.23
N PRO A 195 15.89 9.81 -9.11
CA PRO A 195 14.58 9.84 -8.49
C PRO A 195 13.57 8.90 -9.15
N ASN A 196 13.76 8.55 -10.43
CA ASN A 196 12.86 7.66 -11.15
C ASN A 196 13.13 6.17 -10.87
N ALA A 197 14.29 5.80 -10.32
CA ALA A 197 14.67 4.40 -10.09
C ALA A 197 13.75 3.66 -9.10
N GLY A 198 13.10 4.38 -8.19
CA GLY A 198 12.16 3.84 -7.21
C GLY A 198 10.71 3.72 -7.69
N ALA A 199 10.40 4.19 -8.90
CA ALA A 199 9.05 4.21 -9.42
C ALA A 199 8.49 2.80 -9.64
N VAL A 200 7.26 2.55 -9.19
CA VAL A 200 6.61 1.24 -9.32
C VAL A 200 5.23 1.32 -9.96
N ALA A 201 4.89 0.24 -10.66
CA ALA A 201 3.54 -0.13 -11.06
C ALA A 201 3.08 -1.29 -10.19
N HIS A 202 2.01 -1.06 -9.42
CA HIS A 202 1.43 -2.02 -8.49
C HIS A 202 0.12 -2.54 -9.06
N TYR A 203 0.17 -3.74 -9.63
CA TYR A 203 -1.01 -4.40 -10.18
C TYR A 203 -1.76 -5.17 -9.11
N VAL A 204 -3.09 -5.17 -9.24
CA VAL A 204 -3.99 -5.91 -8.37
C VAL A 204 -4.85 -6.85 -9.20
N PHE A 205 -5.11 -8.04 -8.67
CA PHE A 205 -5.79 -9.13 -9.36
C PHE A 205 -6.75 -9.84 -8.40
N ASP A 206 -7.55 -10.75 -8.97
CA ASP A 206 -8.38 -11.69 -8.23
C ASP A 206 -9.29 -10.99 -7.22
N ALA A 207 -10.02 -9.97 -7.67
CA ALA A 207 -10.97 -9.26 -6.83
C ALA A 207 -12.08 -10.20 -6.37
N GLN A 208 -12.29 -10.25 -5.05
CA GLN A 208 -13.30 -11.07 -4.39
C GLN A 208 -14.14 -10.21 -3.45
N GLU A 209 -15.38 -10.65 -3.21
CA GLU A 209 -16.30 -9.99 -2.29
C GLU A 209 -16.25 -10.62 -0.90
N PHE A 210 -16.16 -9.77 0.13
CA PHE A 210 -16.14 -10.11 1.54
C PHE A 210 -17.13 -9.21 2.26
N ASN A 211 -18.22 -9.79 2.79
CA ASN A 211 -19.28 -9.07 3.52
C ASN A 211 -19.75 -7.78 2.80
N GLY A 212 -19.92 -7.82 1.47
CA GLY A 212 -20.37 -6.69 0.66
C GLY A 212 -19.31 -5.65 0.29
N LEU A 213 -18.02 -5.90 0.57
CA LEU A 213 -16.88 -5.10 0.11
C LEU A 213 -16.00 -5.93 -0.81
N LYS A 214 -15.43 -5.30 -1.85
CA LYS A 214 -14.56 -5.99 -2.79
C LYS A 214 -13.09 -5.65 -2.56
N PHE A 215 -12.25 -6.68 -2.42
CA PHE A 215 -10.80 -6.54 -2.27
C PHE A 215 -10.07 -7.39 -3.30
N PRO A 216 -8.98 -6.90 -3.91
CA PRO A 216 -8.07 -7.76 -4.65
C PRO A 216 -7.35 -8.70 -3.69
N THR A 217 -7.26 -9.99 -4.03
CA THR A 217 -6.54 -10.98 -3.22
C THR A 217 -5.13 -11.25 -3.71
N PHE A 218 -4.73 -10.74 -4.88
CA PHE A 218 -3.35 -10.84 -5.34
C PHE A 218 -2.81 -9.50 -5.81
N ARG A 219 -1.58 -9.20 -5.42
CA ARG A 219 -0.88 -7.95 -5.74
C ARG A 219 0.51 -8.26 -6.26
N ARG A 220 0.89 -7.64 -7.37
CA ARG A 220 2.23 -7.72 -7.95
C ARG A 220 2.77 -6.33 -8.20
N VAL A 221 3.87 -6.01 -7.56
CA VAL A 221 4.60 -4.76 -7.74
C VAL A 221 5.79 -5.01 -8.65
N VAL A 222 5.92 -4.22 -9.70
CA VAL A 222 7.10 -4.20 -10.59
C VAL A 222 7.62 -2.77 -10.68
N PHE A 223 8.90 -2.61 -11.02
CA PHE A 223 9.42 -1.31 -11.39
C PHE A 223 8.71 -0.79 -12.65
N ARG A 224 8.58 0.52 -12.76
CA ARG A 224 8.12 1.19 -13.98
C ARG A 224 9.18 2.15 -14.48
N LYS A 225 9.23 2.34 -15.79
CA LYS A 225 10.01 3.39 -16.44
C LYS A 225 9.09 4.59 -16.65
N PRO A 226 9.31 5.70 -15.94
CA PRO A 226 8.55 6.91 -16.19
C PRO A 226 8.84 7.43 -17.61
N GLU A 227 7.81 7.94 -18.29
CA GLU A 227 7.95 8.49 -19.65
C GLU A 227 8.50 9.92 -19.65
N GLN A 228 8.38 10.60 -18.51
CA GLN A 228 8.86 11.96 -18.31
C GLN A 228 10.01 11.98 -17.29
N PRO A 229 10.94 12.94 -17.40
CA PRO A 229 11.97 13.12 -16.39
C PRO A 229 11.35 13.53 -15.05
N ALA A 230 12.05 13.24 -13.96
CA ALA A 230 11.72 13.80 -12.65
C ALA A 230 11.84 15.33 -12.68
N VAL A 231 10.97 16.03 -11.95
CA VAL A 231 10.98 17.49 -11.83
C VAL A 231 11.23 17.86 -10.37
N ASN A 232 12.30 18.62 -10.11
CA ASN A 232 12.72 19.01 -8.75
C ASN A 232 12.86 17.82 -7.79
N GLY A 233 13.42 16.70 -8.28
CA GLY A 233 13.57 15.47 -7.50
C GLY A 233 12.28 14.68 -7.27
N VAL A 234 11.14 15.15 -7.78
CA VAL A 234 9.86 14.43 -7.72
C VAL A 234 9.75 13.52 -8.93
N PRO A 235 9.58 12.19 -8.73
CA PRO A 235 9.46 11.25 -9.83
C PRO A 235 8.21 11.53 -10.66
N ALA A 236 8.33 11.37 -11.98
CA ALA A 236 7.16 11.44 -12.84
C ALA A 236 6.19 10.30 -12.52
N LEU A 237 4.89 10.57 -12.58
CA LEU A 237 3.84 9.56 -12.47
C LEU A 237 3.51 8.96 -13.83
N GLY A 238 2.94 7.75 -13.84
CA GLY A 238 2.60 7.04 -15.06
C GLY A 238 3.81 6.39 -15.76
N GLY A 239 3.63 6.00 -17.01
CA GLY A 239 4.65 5.35 -17.83
C GLY A 239 4.60 3.82 -17.81
N ARG A 240 5.65 3.20 -18.33
CA ARG A 240 5.63 1.78 -18.74
C ARG A 240 6.08 0.86 -17.61
N ALA A 241 5.21 -0.07 -17.22
CA ALA A 241 5.58 -1.14 -16.29
C ALA A 241 6.60 -2.10 -16.90
N MET A 242 7.56 -2.57 -16.09
CA MET A 242 8.57 -3.55 -16.48
C MET A 242 8.08 -4.97 -16.18
N LEU A 243 7.05 -5.43 -16.90
CA LEU A 243 6.35 -6.70 -16.64
C LEU A 243 7.24 -7.96 -16.75
N SER A 244 8.28 -7.93 -17.58
CA SER A 244 9.26 -9.02 -17.71
C SER A 244 10.33 -8.99 -16.60
N GLY A 245 10.39 -7.92 -15.81
CA GLY A 245 11.31 -7.79 -14.70
C GLY A 245 10.87 -8.59 -13.46
N PRO A 246 11.78 -8.74 -12.46
CA PRO A 246 11.42 -9.36 -11.21
C PRO A 246 10.32 -8.56 -10.49
N SER A 247 9.48 -9.26 -9.74
CA SER A 247 8.51 -8.58 -8.88
C SER A 247 9.25 -7.97 -7.71
N VAL A 248 9.09 -6.66 -7.51
CA VAL A 248 9.56 -5.91 -6.35
C VAL A 248 8.97 -6.53 -5.08
N PHE A 249 7.64 -6.67 -5.08
CA PHE A 249 6.86 -7.38 -4.07
C PHE A 249 5.73 -8.17 -4.73
N LYS A 250 5.32 -9.26 -4.10
CA LYS A 250 4.08 -9.99 -4.33
C LYS A 250 3.39 -10.20 -3.00
N LEU A 251 2.11 -9.86 -2.93
CA LEU A 251 1.28 -10.10 -1.76
C LEU A 251 0.10 -10.95 -2.22
N ASP A 252 -0.07 -12.11 -1.60
CA ASP A 252 -1.15 -13.03 -1.84
C ASP A 252 -1.97 -13.16 -0.55
N TYR A 253 -3.23 -12.74 -0.61
CA TYR A 253 -4.15 -12.70 0.52
C TYR A 253 -4.85 -14.05 0.60
N THR A 254 -4.50 -14.82 1.61
CA THR A 254 -5.06 -16.17 1.80
C THR A 254 -6.37 -16.15 2.58
N ASP A 255 -6.62 -15.06 3.33
CA ASP A 255 -7.84 -14.87 4.09
C ASP A 255 -8.08 -13.37 4.33
N VAL A 256 -9.35 -12.97 4.38
CA VAL A 256 -9.80 -11.60 4.66
C VAL A 256 -11.01 -11.65 5.58
N ILE A 257 -10.87 -11.08 6.77
CA ILE A 257 -11.92 -11.03 7.80
C ILE A 257 -12.26 -9.57 8.07
N ILE A 258 -13.55 -9.23 7.93
CA ILE A 258 -14.07 -7.89 8.22
C ILE A 258 -14.75 -7.90 9.57
N GLN A 259 -14.32 -6.98 10.45
CA GLN A 259 -14.97 -6.73 11.72
C GLN A 259 -15.73 -5.41 11.63
N ASP A 260 -17.03 -5.47 11.88
CA ASP A 260 -17.87 -4.28 12.01
C ASP A 260 -17.84 -3.75 13.47
N GLU A 261 -18.40 -2.56 13.68
CA GLU A 261 -18.60 -1.97 15.02
C GLU A 261 -19.66 -2.68 15.89
#